data_AF-A0A3R7EZL7-F1
#
_entry.id   AF-A0A3R7EZL7-F1
#
_cell.length_a   1.000
_cell.length_b   1.000
_cell.length_c   1.000
_cell.angle_alpha   90.00
_cell.angle_beta   90.00
_cell.angle_gamma   90.00
#
_symmetry.space_group_name_H-M   'P 1'
#
loop_
_entity.id
_entity.type
_entity.pdbx_description
1 polymer ?
#
loop_
_entity_poly.entity_id
_entity_poly.type
_entity_poly.pdbx_seq_one_letter_code
_entity_poly.pdbx_strand_id
1 'polypeptide(L)'
;MSHFDRYGSPRGLSRNAVIAGSVVLLHAAGLWALQSGLMRQAAEIIIPAEVLSEFLTPAPPAPPAAPPAPPVPQPPKPTPPKPTPPKPRPAPTPAPAPMPLAIADPTPAPAAPVGVVQQQPAAAPVEAAPAPAPAAPPAPPGPAIVQPSSDASHLNNPKPVYPAVSKRLGEQGKIVLRVLIGTDGLPQKIEIKQSSGYERLDRQAVDTVSRWRFVPGTRNGVPEAMWYLQPINFVLQQ
;
A
#
# COMPACT_ATOMS: atom_id res chain seq x y z
N MET A 1 98.64 -40.03 13.11
CA MET A 1 98.13 -38.94 12.26
C MET A 1 96.61 -38.94 12.31
N SER A 2 96.07 -37.73 12.34
CA SER A 2 94.69 -37.27 12.46
C SER A 2 93.59 -38.03 11.70
N HIS A 3 92.44 -38.18 12.34
CA HIS A 3 91.16 -37.85 11.69
C HIS A 3 90.24 -37.14 12.68
N PHE A 4 89.97 -35.87 12.38
CA PHE A 4 88.83 -35.13 12.88
C PHE A 4 87.55 -35.78 12.31
N ASP A 5 86.46 -35.81 13.08
CA ASP A 5 85.32 -34.96 12.74
C ASP A 5 84.30 -34.88 13.87
N ARG A 6 83.97 -33.62 14.19
CA ARG A 6 82.87 -33.22 15.05
C ARG A 6 81.59 -33.48 14.27
N TYR A 7 80.65 -34.22 14.85
CA TYR A 7 79.24 -34.06 14.51
C TYR A 7 78.47 -33.71 15.77
N GLY A 8 78.41 -32.40 16.04
CA GLY A 8 77.35 -31.85 16.88
C GLY A 8 76.05 -31.95 16.09
N SER A 9 75.11 -32.77 16.57
CA SER A 9 73.75 -32.77 16.03
C SER A 9 73.14 -31.38 16.25
N PRO A 10 72.64 -30.69 15.21
CA PRO A 10 71.87 -29.48 15.45
C PRO A 10 70.63 -29.88 16.23
N ARG A 11 70.41 -29.26 17.40
CA ARG A 11 69.16 -29.35 18.15
C ARG A 11 68.05 -28.75 17.29
N GLY A 12 67.50 -29.53 16.36
CA GLY A 12 66.36 -29.16 15.54
C GLY A 12 65.15 -28.94 16.45
N LEU A 13 64.47 -27.82 16.27
CA LEU A 13 63.25 -27.49 16.99
C LEU A 13 62.23 -28.61 16.76
N SER A 14 61.68 -29.19 17.82
CA SER A 14 60.68 -30.26 17.69
C SER A 14 59.48 -29.74 16.89
N ARG A 15 58.84 -30.60 16.08
CA ARG A 15 57.67 -30.23 15.28
C ARG A 15 56.59 -29.55 16.13
N ASN A 16 56.43 -30.00 17.36
CA ASN A 16 55.47 -29.43 18.31
C ASN A 16 55.89 -28.04 18.80
N ALA A 17 57.19 -27.78 18.98
CA ALA A 17 57.69 -26.44 19.31
C ALA A 17 57.50 -25.47 18.13
N VAL A 18 57.65 -25.94 16.89
CA VAL A 18 57.36 -25.14 15.68
C VAL A 18 55.86 -24.81 15.61
N ILE A 19 55.00 -25.81 15.82
CA ILE A 19 53.54 -25.62 15.82
C ILE A 19 53.12 -24.66 16.92
N ALA A 20 53.55 -24.89 18.16
CA ALA A 20 53.21 -24.01 19.29
C ALA A 20 53.72 -22.58 19.06
N GLY A 21 54.95 -22.42 18.56
CA GLY A 21 55.51 -21.13 18.19
C GLY A 21 54.67 -20.41 17.13
N SER A 22 54.25 -21.11 16.07
CA SER A 22 53.43 -20.54 15.00
C SER A 22 52.06 -20.06 15.48
N VAL A 23 51.42 -20.83 16.38
CA VAL A 23 50.12 -20.46 16.96
C VAL A 23 50.27 -19.20 17.79
N VAL A 24 51.29 -19.12 18.65
CA VAL A 24 51.55 -17.92 19.47
C VAL A 24 51.83 -16.70 18.58
N LEU A 25 52.62 -16.87 17.52
CA LEU A 25 52.91 -15.80 16.56
C LEU A 25 51.64 -15.30 15.85
N LEU A 26 50.75 -16.21 15.44
CA LEU A 26 49.50 -15.86 14.79
C LEU A 26 48.56 -15.08 15.72
N HIS A 27 48.47 -15.49 16.99
CA HIS A 27 47.66 -14.76 17.98
C HIS A 27 48.26 -13.39 18.28
N ALA A 28 49.59 -13.27 18.42
CA ALA A 28 50.25 -11.99 18.61
C ALA A 28 50.03 -11.04 17.42
N ALA A 29 50.12 -11.56 16.19
CA ALA A 29 49.83 -10.80 14.97
C ALA A 29 48.36 -10.35 14.90
N GLY A 30 47.42 -11.23 15.27
CA GLY A 30 45.99 -10.91 15.32
C GLY A 30 45.67 -9.82 16.35
N LEU A 31 46.22 -9.93 17.57
CA LEU A 31 46.08 -8.92 18.62
C LEU A 31 46.71 -7.59 18.21
N TRP A 32 47.90 -7.64 17.58
CA TRP A 32 48.58 -6.46 17.07
C TRP A 32 47.77 -5.76 15.97
N ALA A 33 47.20 -6.52 15.02
CA ALA A 33 46.35 -5.96 13.95
C ALA A 33 45.05 -5.34 14.49
N LEU A 34 44.49 -5.92 15.54
CA LEU A 34 43.31 -5.37 16.21
C LEU A 34 43.64 -4.08 16.96
N GLN A 35 44.81 -4.02 17.60
CA GLN A 35 45.28 -2.87 18.37
C GLN A 35 45.85 -1.74 17.48
N SER A 36 46.40 -2.06 16.32
CA SER A 36 46.93 -1.09 15.34
C SER A 36 45.84 -0.38 14.53
N GLY A 37 44.57 -0.75 14.72
CA GLY A 37 43.45 -0.06 14.09
C GLY A 37 43.25 -0.40 12.61
N LEU A 38 43.86 -1.47 12.09
CA LEU A 38 43.66 -1.92 10.71
C LEU A 38 42.18 -2.23 10.39
N MET A 39 41.39 -2.61 11.42
CA MET A 39 39.94 -2.78 11.30
C MET A 39 39.15 -1.48 11.23
N ARG A 40 39.70 -0.35 11.70
CA ARG A 40 39.04 0.96 11.57
C ARG A 40 39.17 1.52 10.15
N GLN A 41 40.24 1.16 9.44
CA GLN A 41 40.50 1.64 8.07
C GLN A 41 39.54 1.03 7.03
N ALA A 42 38.95 -0.14 7.30
CA ALA A 42 37.94 -0.76 6.44
C ALA A 42 36.53 -0.15 6.59
N ALA A 43 36.29 0.68 7.61
CA ALA A 43 34.99 1.31 7.87
C ALA A 43 34.88 2.74 7.32
N GLU A 44 35.95 3.28 6.72
CA GLU A 44 36.04 4.69 6.33
C GLU A 44 35.91 4.92 4.81
N ILE A 45 35.78 3.84 4.03
CA ILE A 45 35.31 3.90 2.64
C ILE A 45 33.80 3.69 2.67
N ILE A 46 33.05 4.74 2.36
CA ILE A 46 31.59 4.92 2.49
C ILE A 46 31.19 5.60 3.81
N ILE A 47 31.58 6.88 3.97
CA ILE A 47 30.70 8.04 4.24
C ILE A 47 31.52 9.29 3.88
N PRO A 48 31.30 9.96 2.73
CA PRO A 48 31.71 11.35 2.59
C PRO A 48 30.72 12.23 3.36
N ALA A 49 31.11 12.67 4.54
CA ALA A 49 30.49 13.79 5.24
C ALA A 49 31.09 15.10 4.69
N GLU A 50 30.64 15.52 3.51
CA GLU A 50 30.88 16.87 2.99
C GLU A 50 29.55 17.62 2.84
N VAL A 51 28.92 18.00 3.95
CA VAL A 51 27.92 19.08 3.94
C VAL A 51 27.98 19.78 5.30
N LEU A 52 29.04 20.56 5.58
CA LEU A 52 29.02 21.63 6.60
C LEU A 52 30.38 22.38 6.59
N SER A 53 30.60 23.32 5.65
CA SER A 53 31.47 24.52 5.84
C SER A 53 31.65 25.36 4.55
N GLU A 54 30.58 25.67 3.81
CA GLU A 54 30.64 26.67 2.72
C GLU A 54 29.48 27.67 2.83
N PHE A 55 29.36 28.36 3.97
CA PHE A 55 28.38 29.45 4.15
C PHE A 55 28.93 30.63 4.97
N LEU A 56 30.19 31.01 4.75
CA LEU A 56 30.70 32.34 5.10
C LEU A 56 31.48 32.96 3.94
N THR A 57 30.82 33.12 2.81
CA THR A 57 31.19 34.13 1.81
C THR A 57 30.12 35.22 1.85
N PRO A 58 30.42 36.45 2.31
CA PRO A 58 29.47 37.54 2.18
C PRO A 58 29.28 37.83 0.69
N ALA A 59 28.05 37.70 0.21
CA ALA A 59 27.67 38.01 -1.16
C ALA A 59 27.97 39.51 -1.47
N PRO A 60 28.47 39.84 -2.68
CA PRO A 60 28.58 41.23 -3.11
C PRO A 60 27.22 41.95 -3.06
N PRO A 61 27.16 43.26 -2.78
CA PRO A 61 25.90 43.98 -2.75
C PRO A 61 25.24 43.94 -4.13
N ALA A 62 23.99 43.49 -4.16
CA ALA A 62 23.20 43.42 -5.39
C ALA A 62 22.99 44.83 -5.98
N PRO A 63 22.99 44.98 -7.31
CA PRO A 63 22.59 46.24 -7.95
C PRO A 63 21.16 46.60 -7.55
N PRO A 64 20.82 47.90 -7.46
CA PRO A 64 19.49 48.34 -7.01
C PRO A 64 18.40 47.70 -7.86
N ALA A 65 17.43 47.09 -7.18
CA ALA A 65 16.31 46.40 -7.80
C ALA A 65 15.54 47.36 -8.72
N ALA A 66 15.26 46.90 -9.94
CA ALA A 66 14.28 47.55 -10.80
C ALA A 66 12.93 47.65 -10.07
N PRO A 67 12.14 48.72 -10.31
CA PRO A 67 10.82 48.86 -9.69
C PRO A 67 9.96 47.62 -9.97
N PRO A 68 9.15 47.18 -9.00
CA PRO A 68 8.35 45.97 -9.14
C PRO A 68 7.42 46.10 -10.35
N ALA A 69 7.42 45.08 -11.20
CA ALA A 69 6.47 44.97 -12.29
C ALA A 69 5.04 45.05 -11.73
N PRO A 70 4.08 45.63 -12.49
CA PRO A 70 2.68 45.65 -12.08
C PRO A 70 2.18 44.24 -11.74
N PRO A 71 1.32 44.07 -10.72
CA PRO A 71 0.76 42.77 -10.40
C PRO A 71 0.04 42.20 -11.62
N VAL A 72 0.52 41.06 -12.11
CA VAL A 72 -0.23 40.26 -13.07
C VAL A 72 -1.57 39.88 -12.42
N PRO A 73 -2.71 40.06 -13.09
CA PRO A 73 -4.00 39.64 -12.56
C PRO A 73 -3.94 38.15 -12.22
N GLN A 74 -4.00 37.83 -10.92
CA GLN A 74 -4.07 36.43 -10.48
C GLN A 74 -5.40 35.84 -10.98
N PRO A 75 -5.41 34.61 -11.52
CA PRO A 75 -6.64 33.89 -11.79
C PRO A 75 -7.48 33.85 -10.51
N PRO A 76 -8.82 34.03 -10.60
CA PRO A 76 -9.66 33.95 -9.41
C PRO A 76 -9.47 32.59 -8.74
N LYS A 77 -9.17 32.61 -7.44
CA LYS A 77 -9.15 31.39 -6.61
C LYS A 77 -10.47 30.65 -6.82
N PRO A 78 -10.45 29.32 -7.08
CA PRO A 78 -11.68 28.54 -7.09
C PRO A 78 -12.42 28.76 -5.77
N THR A 79 -13.61 29.34 -5.84
CA THR A 79 -14.48 29.46 -4.69
C THR A 79 -14.81 28.04 -4.20
N PRO A 80 -14.75 27.77 -2.90
CA PRO A 80 -15.24 26.52 -2.35
C PRO A 80 -16.68 26.29 -2.86
N PRO A 81 -17.04 25.09 -3.34
CA PRO A 81 -18.40 24.82 -3.73
C PRO A 81 -19.30 25.12 -2.52
N LYS A 82 -20.29 25.99 -2.73
CA LYS A 82 -21.32 26.28 -1.75
C LYS A 82 -21.90 24.95 -1.26
N PRO A 83 -22.04 24.71 0.05
CA PRO A 83 -22.69 23.52 0.56
C PRO A 83 -24.05 23.39 -0.13
N THR A 84 -24.21 22.35 -0.95
CA THR A 84 -25.52 22.01 -1.50
C THR A 84 -26.45 21.74 -0.33
N PRO A 85 -27.67 22.32 -0.32
CA PRO A 85 -28.66 22.00 0.69
C PRO A 85 -28.81 20.47 0.78
N PRO A 86 -28.93 19.89 1.99
CA PRO A 86 -29.23 18.48 2.10
C PRO A 86 -30.51 18.20 1.32
N LYS A 87 -30.47 17.21 0.41
CA LYS A 87 -31.68 16.67 -0.20
C LYS A 87 -32.66 16.34 0.93
N PRO A 88 -33.95 16.74 0.84
CA PRO A 88 -34.94 16.33 1.81
C PRO A 88 -34.89 14.81 1.92
N ARG A 89 -34.56 14.30 3.12
CA ARG A 89 -34.70 12.89 3.41
C ARG A 89 -36.18 12.57 3.19
N PRO A 90 -36.55 11.58 2.36
CA PRO A 90 -37.94 11.18 2.25
C PRO A 90 -38.45 10.85 3.65
N ALA A 91 -39.60 11.43 4.01
CA ALA A 91 -40.25 11.14 5.27
C ALA A 91 -40.41 9.61 5.39
N PRO A 92 -40.25 9.04 6.61
CA PRO A 92 -40.52 7.62 6.81
C PRO A 92 -41.93 7.32 6.30
N THR A 93 -42.03 6.39 5.35
CA THR A 93 -43.30 5.87 4.88
C THR A 93 -44.06 5.35 6.12
N PRO A 94 -45.32 5.75 6.34
CA PRO A 94 -46.12 5.21 7.43
C PRO A 94 -46.12 3.69 7.32
N ALA A 95 -45.84 3.00 8.43
CA ALA A 95 -46.03 1.55 8.50
C ALA A 95 -47.46 1.23 8.04
N PRO A 96 -47.66 0.18 7.22
CA PRO A 96 -48.99 -0.19 6.79
C PRO A 96 -49.87 -0.46 8.02
N ALA A 97 -51.04 0.18 8.06
CA ALA A 97 -52.04 -0.09 9.07
C ALA A 97 -52.35 -1.59 9.07
N PRO A 98 -52.54 -2.23 10.24
CA PRO A 98 -52.90 -3.63 10.30
C PRO A 98 -54.18 -3.84 9.50
N MET A 99 -54.13 -4.75 8.52
CA MET A 99 -55.31 -5.18 7.79
C MET A 99 -56.33 -5.75 8.80
N PRO A 100 -57.60 -5.33 8.77
CA PRO A 100 -58.63 -5.98 9.57
C PRO A 100 -58.72 -7.44 9.13
N LEU A 101 -58.60 -8.35 10.09
CA LEU A 101 -58.99 -9.74 9.86
C LEU A 101 -60.46 -9.74 9.45
N ALA A 102 -60.75 -10.28 8.27
CA ALA A 102 -62.11 -10.46 7.80
C ALA A 102 -62.83 -11.41 8.77
N ILE A 103 -63.71 -10.85 9.58
CA ILE A 103 -64.77 -11.61 10.23
C ILE A 103 -65.81 -11.89 9.15
N ALA A 104 -66.05 -13.17 8.89
CA ALA A 104 -67.12 -13.62 8.04
C ALA A 104 -68.44 -13.44 8.79
N ASP A 105 -69.09 -12.29 8.62
CA ASP A 105 -70.46 -12.06 9.07
C ASP A 105 -71.35 -11.75 7.86
N PRO A 106 -72.29 -12.63 7.49
CA PRO A 106 -73.22 -12.41 6.39
C PRO A 106 -74.49 -11.72 6.91
N THR A 107 -74.51 -10.39 6.96
CA THR A 107 -75.77 -9.65 7.18
C THR A 107 -75.81 -8.36 6.34
N PRO A 108 -76.78 -8.19 5.41
CA PRO A 108 -76.93 -6.95 4.65
C PRO A 108 -77.73 -5.91 5.45
N ALA A 109 -77.21 -4.69 5.59
CA ALA A 109 -77.95 -3.54 6.11
C ALA A 109 -78.44 -2.64 4.95
N PRO A 110 -79.73 -2.29 4.86
CA PRO A 110 -80.31 -1.51 3.77
C PRO A 110 -80.49 -0.03 4.16
N ALA A 111 -79.58 0.85 3.72
CA ALA A 111 -79.85 2.30 3.62
C ALA A 111 -78.64 3.02 2.99
N ALA A 112 -78.72 3.32 1.69
CA ALA A 112 -77.80 4.26 1.04
C ALA A 112 -78.55 5.56 0.73
N PRO A 113 -78.12 6.74 1.22
CA PRO A 113 -78.63 8.01 0.74
C PRO A 113 -78.07 8.31 -0.65
N VAL A 114 -78.96 8.68 -1.57
CA VAL A 114 -78.63 9.16 -2.92
C VAL A 114 -77.90 10.50 -2.83
N GLY A 115 -76.60 10.48 -3.10
CA GLY A 115 -75.78 11.68 -3.23
C GLY A 115 -76.02 12.36 -4.57
N VAL A 116 -76.50 13.61 -4.51
CA VAL A 116 -76.60 14.55 -5.62
C VAL A 116 -75.22 14.77 -6.28
N VAL A 117 -75.16 14.56 -7.59
CA VAL A 117 -73.96 14.84 -8.41
C VAL A 117 -73.84 16.35 -8.59
N GLN A 118 -72.92 16.99 -7.87
CA GLN A 118 -72.42 18.31 -8.26
C GLN A 118 -71.52 18.15 -9.49
N GLN A 119 -71.90 18.80 -10.59
CA GLN A 119 -71.11 18.85 -11.81
C GLN A 119 -69.79 19.58 -11.55
N GLN A 120 -68.69 18.85 -11.68
CA GLN A 120 -67.34 19.38 -11.64
C GLN A 120 -67.08 20.22 -12.91
N PRO A 121 -66.56 21.46 -12.80
CA PRO A 121 -66.23 22.28 -13.96
C PRO A 121 -65.25 21.59 -14.90
N ALA A 122 -65.48 21.74 -16.21
CA ALA A 122 -64.67 21.15 -17.27
C ALA A 122 -63.17 21.48 -17.10
N ALA A 123 -62.34 20.44 -17.09
CA ALA A 123 -60.90 20.59 -17.17
C ALA A 123 -60.51 21.23 -18.50
N ALA A 124 -59.54 22.15 -18.45
CA ALA A 124 -58.92 22.73 -19.63
C ALA A 124 -58.30 21.64 -20.53
N PRO A 125 -58.14 21.88 -21.84
CA PRO A 125 -57.53 20.92 -22.76
C PRO A 125 -56.13 20.56 -22.26
N VAL A 126 -55.90 19.28 -21.96
CA VAL A 126 -54.56 18.74 -21.78
C VAL A 126 -53.86 18.79 -23.13
N GLU A 127 -52.84 19.64 -23.20
CA GLU A 127 -51.85 19.64 -24.27
C GLU A 127 -51.28 18.22 -24.39
N ALA A 128 -51.35 17.66 -25.60
CA ALA A 128 -50.91 16.29 -25.87
C ALA A 128 -49.43 16.15 -25.49
N ALA A 129 -49.12 15.21 -24.59
CA ALA A 129 -47.74 14.87 -24.26
C ALA A 129 -46.99 14.49 -25.55
N PRO A 130 -45.77 15.01 -25.77
CA PRO A 130 -44.98 14.65 -26.94
C PRO A 130 -44.73 13.14 -26.93
N ALA A 131 -44.86 12.51 -28.10
CA ALA A 131 -44.64 11.09 -28.28
C ALA A 131 -43.26 10.67 -27.72
N PRO A 132 -43.15 9.48 -27.11
CA PRO A 132 -41.88 9.00 -26.57
C PRO A 132 -40.83 8.94 -27.69
N ALA A 133 -39.70 9.62 -27.46
CA ALA A 133 -38.58 9.59 -28.38
C ALA A 133 -38.11 8.13 -28.59
N PRO A 134 -37.66 7.76 -29.80
CA PRO A 134 -37.11 6.42 -30.06
C PRO A 134 -36.01 6.09 -29.05
N ALA A 135 -36.04 4.89 -28.49
CA ALA A 135 -35.00 4.42 -27.58
C ALA A 135 -33.63 4.53 -28.26
N ALA A 136 -32.68 5.15 -27.56
CA ALA A 136 -31.31 5.26 -28.05
C ALA A 136 -30.73 3.85 -28.30
N PRO A 137 -29.91 3.66 -29.35
CA PRO A 137 -29.22 2.40 -29.59
C PRO A 137 -28.43 1.97 -28.34
N PRO A 138 -28.33 0.66 -28.05
CA PRO A 138 -27.51 0.17 -26.95
C PRO A 138 -26.07 0.64 -27.11
N ALA A 139 -25.49 1.16 -26.02
CA ALA A 139 -24.10 1.58 -26.01
C ALA A 139 -23.20 0.39 -26.39
N PRO A 140 -22.11 0.62 -27.15
CA PRO A 140 -21.16 -0.43 -27.46
C PRO A 140 -20.61 -1.04 -26.16
N PRO A 141 -20.33 -2.36 -26.14
CA PRO A 141 -19.78 -3.01 -24.95
C PRO A 141 -18.47 -2.35 -24.53
N GLY A 142 -18.36 -2.04 -23.24
CA GLY A 142 -17.14 -1.49 -22.64
C GLY A 142 -15.97 -2.48 -22.71
N PRO A 143 -14.73 -2.01 -22.47
CA PRO A 143 -13.56 -2.88 -22.49
C PRO A 143 -13.67 -4.01 -21.46
N ALA A 144 -13.28 -5.22 -21.85
CA ALA A 144 -13.24 -6.37 -20.95
C ALA A 144 -12.01 -6.25 -20.04
N ILE A 145 -12.22 -6.00 -18.74
CA ILE A 145 -11.14 -5.82 -17.76
C ILE A 145 -11.09 -7.05 -16.84
N VAL A 146 -9.90 -7.65 -16.73
CA VAL A 146 -9.59 -8.73 -15.77
C VAL A 146 -8.62 -8.18 -14.74
N GLN A 147 -8.96 -8.33 -13.45
CA GLN A 147 -8.12 -7.84 -12.35
C GLN A 147 -6.88 -8.74 -12.17
N PRO A 148 -5.77 -8.17 -11.68
CA PRO A 148 -4.63 -8.98 -11.26
C PRO A 148 -4.99 -9.96 -10.13
N SER A 149 -4.17 -10.99 -9.94
CA SER A 149 -4.36 -11.98 -8.86
C SER A 149 -3.02 -12.44 -8.29
N SER A 150 -2.98 -12.71 -6.99
CA SER A 150 -1.91 -13.49 -6.34
C SER A 150 -2.21 -14.98 -6.25
N ASP A 151 -3.46 -15.36 -6.48
CA ASP A 151 -3.97 -16.71 -6.30
C ASP A 151 -3.91 -17.43 -7.64
N ALA A 152 -2.75 -18.02 -7.92
CA ALA A 152 -2.59 -18.94 -9.01
C ALA A 152 -1.65 -20.06 -8.59
N SER A 153 -2.02 -21.31 -8.92
CA SER A 153 -1.33 -22.52 -8.45
C SER A 153 0.14 -22.61 -8.88
N HIS A 154 0.55 -21.87 -9.91
CA HIS A 154 1.94 -21.78 -10.37
C HIS A 154 2.75 -20.65 -9.69
N LEU A 155 2.10 -19.76 -8.94
CA LEU A 155 2.77 -18.69 -8.19
C LEU A 155 3.28 -19.29 -6.87
N ASN A 156 4.57 -19.60 -6.81
CA ASN A 156 5.25 -20.04 -5.60
C ASN A 156 5.50 -18.85 -4.64
N ASN A 157 4.43 -18.20 -4.19
CA ASN A 157 4.49 -17.05 -3.29
C ASN A 157 4.59 -17.54 -1.82
N PRO A 158 5.76 -17.37 -1.16
CA PRO A 158 5.90 -17.82 0.22
C PRO A 158 5.10 -16.92 1.17
N LYS A 159 4.53 -17.52 2.22
CA LYS A 159 3.87 -16.77 3.29
C LYS A 159 4.86 -15.87 4.04
N PRO A 160 4.44 -14.70 4.54
CA PRO A 160 5.30 -13.84 5.34
C PRO A 160 5.81 -14.56 6.60
N VAL A 161 7.11 -14.49 6.83
CA VAL A 161 7.72 -15.01 8.06
C VAL A 161 7.29 -14.13 9.21
N TYR A 162 6.77 -14.72 10.28
CA TYR A 162 6.33 -13.94 11.43
C TYR A 162 7.57 -13.44 12.23
N PRO A 163 7.72 -12.12 12.49
CA PRO A 163 8.86 -11.58 13.24
C PRO A 163 8.97 -12.13 14.66
N ALA A 164 10.17 -12.56 15.08
CA ALA A 164 10.38 -13.22 16.37
C ALA A 164 9.95 -12.36 17.57
N VAL A 165 10.22 -11.05 17.52
CA VAL A 165 9.82 -10.11 18.57
C VAL A 165 8.29 -9.99 18.65
N SER A 166 7.62 -9.83 17.51
CA SER A 166 6.15 -9.77 17.45
C SER A 166 5.50 -11.06 17.93
N LYS A 167 6.10 -12.24 17.68
CA LYS A 167 5.63 -13.50 18.25
C LYS A 167 5.70 -13.49 19.78
N ARG A 168 6.84 -13.08 20.35
CA ARG A 168 7.04 -13.01 21.81
C ARG A 168 6.09 -12.03 22.50
N LEU A 169 5.73 -10.96 21.80
CA LEU A 169 4.83 -9.91 22.30
C LEU A 169 3.34 -10.20 22.00
N GLY A 170 3.01 -11.31 21.32
CA GLY A 170 1.61 -11.65 21.02
C GLY A 170 0.94 -10.77 19.95
N GLU A 171 1.71 -10.02 19.17
CA GLU A 171 1.19 -9.01 18.24
C GLU A 171 0.60 -9.64 16.99
N GLN A 172 -0.72 -9.54 16.79
CA GLN A 172 -1.44 -10.11 15.63
C GLN A 172 -2.22 -9.01 14.90
N GLY A 173 -2.49 -9.21 13.61
CA GLY A 173 -3.28 -8.26 12.85
C GLY A 173 -3.34 -8.53 11.35
N LYS A 174 -4.22 -7.80 10.68
CA LYS A 174 -4.43 -7.85 9.22
C LYS A 174 -3.89 -6.58 8.58
N ILE A 175 -2.98 -6.73 7.63
CA ILE A 175 -2.50 -5.66 6.75
C ILE A 175 -3.13 -5.81 5.36
N VAL A 176 -3.49 -4.69 4.75
CA VAL A 176 -3.91 -4.62 3.34
C VAL A 176 -2.90 -3.78 2.57
N LEU A 177 -2.18 -4.42 1.66
CA LEU A 177 -1.24 -3.77 0.75
C LEU A 177 -1.94 -3.44 -0.55
N ARG A 178 -1.65 -2.26 -1.09
CA ARG A 178 -2.00 -1.86 -2.46
C ARG A 178 -0.76 -2.02 -3.32
N VAL A 179 -0.81 -2.94 -4.27
CA VAL A 179 0.32 -3.34 -5.11
C VAL A 179 0.02 -2.97 -6.55
N LEU A 180 0.90 -2.21 -7.19
CA LEU A 180 0.86 -1.97 -8.63
C LEU A 180 1.55 -3.15 -9.32
N ILE A 181 0.78 -3.98 -10.01
CA ILE A 181 1.30 -5.15 -10.70
C ILE A 181 1.57 -4.77 -12.14
N GLY A 182 2.80 -5.00 -12.60
CA GLY A 182 3.23 -4.78 -13.97
C GLY A 182 2.67 -5.82 -14.94
N THR A 183 2.85 -5.57 -16.24
CA THR A 183 2.47 -6.51 -17.31
C THR A 183 3.28 -7.81 -17.29
N ASP A 184 4.43 -7.79 -16.62
CA ASP A 184 5.33 -8.91 -16.34
C ASP A 184 4.95 -9.71 -15.09
N GLY A 185 3.89 -9.30 -14.38
CA GLY A 185 3.47 -9.92 -13.12
C GLY A 185 4.36 -9.56 -11.92
N LEU A 186 5.24 -8.56 -12.04
CA LEU A 186 6.09 -8.09 -10.95
C LEU A 186 5.42 -6.93 -10.18
N PRO A 187 5.62 -6.83 -8.86
CA PRO A 187 5.22 -5.66 -8.09
C PRO A 187 6.14 -4.47 -8.44
N GLN A 188 5.54 -3.40 -8.97
CA GLN A 188 6.26 -2.15 -9.31
C GLN A 188 6.21 -1.11 -8.19
N LYS A 189 5.09 -1.08 -7.44
CA LYS A 189 4.89 -0.16 -6.31
C LYS A 189 4.05 -0.84 -5.24
N ILE A 190 4.39 -0.62 -3.97
CA ILE A 190 3.65 -1.15 -2.82
C ILE A 190 3.33 0.00 -1.87
N GLU A 191 2.05 0.14 -1.52
CA GLU A 191 1.55 1.12 -0.54
C GLU A 191 0.78 0.38 0.55
N ILE A 192 0.90 0.82 1.80
CA ILE A 192 0.08 0.30 2.89
C ILE A 192 -1.28 1.01 2.81
N LYS A 193 -2.33 0.26 2.46
CA LYS A 193 -3.71 0.78 2.49
C LYS A 193 -4.29 0.70 3.90
N GLN A 194 -3.97 -0.36 4.63
CA GLN A 194 -4.39 -0.56 6.01
C GLN A 194 -3.27 -1.24 6.78
N SER A 195 -2.75 -0.60 7.83
CA SER A 195 -1.76 -1.16 8.74
C SER A 195 -2.37 -2.27 9.61
N SER A 196 -1.55 -3.24 10.05
CA SER A 196 -1.93 -4.22 11.06
C SER A 196 -2.00 -3.64 12.47
N GLY A 197 -1.57 -2.39 12.68
CA GLY A 197 -1.37 -1.76 13.98
C GLY A 197 0.05 -1.96 14.55
N TYR A 198 0.93 -2.70 13.87
CA TYR A 198 2.28 -3.00 14.33
C TYR A 198 3.29 -2.86 13.20
N GLU A 199 4.21 -1.90 13.31
CA GLU A 199 5.18 -1.58 12.25
C GLU A 199 6.02 -2.80 11.82
N ARG A 200 6.38 -3.68 12.76
CA ARG A 200 7.15 -4.91 12.47
C ARG A 200 6.40 -5.86 11.54
N LEU A 201 5.09 -6.02 11.74
CA LEU A 201 4.27 -6.87 10.89
C LEU A 201 4.07 -6.21 9.51
N ASP A 202 3.87 -4.90 9.50
CA ASP A 202 3.71 -4.13 8.27
C ASP A 202 4.95 -4.21 7.37
N ARG A 203 6.14 -3.95 7.93
CA ARG A 203 7.41 -4.03 7.21
C ARG A 203 7.64 -5.43 6.66
N GLN A 204 7.39 -6.45 7.47
CA GLN A 204 7.55 -7.85 7.06
C GLN A 204 6.60 -8.24 5.93
N ALA A 205 5.37 -7.73 5.92
CA ALA A 205 4.43 -7.94 4.83
C ALA A 205 4.90 -7.27 3.53
N VAL A 206 5.33 -6.01 3.60
CA VAL A 206 5.87 -5.28 2.45
C VAL A 206 7.08 -6.01 1.86
N ASP A 207 8.03 -6.40 2.71
CA ASP A 207 9.22 -7.14 2.29
C ASP A 207 8.86 -8.45 1.61
N THR A 208 7.89 -9.17 2.16
CA THR A 208 7.46 -10.46 1.58
C THR A 208 6.82 -10.26 0.21
N VAL A 209 5.88 -9.32 0.09
CA VAL A 209 5.15 -9.07 -1.15
C VAL A 209 6.02 -8.47 -2.23
N SER A 210 7.08 -7.73 -1.88
CA SER A 210 8.06 -7.21 -2.85
C SER A 210 8.74 -8.31 -3.68
N ARG A 211 8.79 -9.55 -3.16
CA ARG A 211 9.42 -10.70 -3.81
C ARG A 211 8.42 -11.63 -4.48
N TRP A 212 7.11 -11.33 -4.39
CA TRP A 212 6.07 -12.17 -4.97
C TRP A 212 5.98 -12.03 -6.49
N ARG A 213 5.29 -12.98 -7.10
CA ARG A 213 4.82 -12.95 -8.48
C ARG A 213 3.31 -12.83 -8.48
N PHE A 214 2.77 -12.22 -9.52
CA PHE A 214 1.35 -12.02 -9.70
C PHE A 214 0.93 -12.39 -11.12
N VAL A 215 -0.33 -12.74 -11.29
CA VAL A 215 -0.97 -12.77 -12.61
C VAL A 215 -1.31 -11.33 -12.97
N PRO A 216 -0.81 -10.79 -14.09
CA PRO A 216 -1.10 -9.42 -14.50
C PRO A 216 -2.59 -9.26 -14.82
N GLY A 217 -3.11 -8.05 -14.60
CA GLY A 217 -4.44 -7.70 -15.09
C GLY A 217 -4.43 -7.59 -16.61
N THR A 218 -5.59 -7.72 -17.25
CA THR A 218 -5.70 -7.56 -18.70
C THR A 218 -6.86 -6.64 -19.08
N ARG A 219 -6.68 -5.87 -20.15
CA ARG A 219 -7.75 -5.13 -20.83
C ARG A 219 -7.86 -5.64 -22.25
N ASN A 220 -9.04 -6.16 -22.60
CA ASN A 220 -9.30 -6.79 -23.89
C ASN A 220 -8.27 -7.91 -24.20
N GLY A 221 -7.85 -8.67 -23.18
CA GLY A 221 -6.86 -9.73 -23.30
C GLY A 221 -5.40 -9.28 -23.35
N VAL A 222 -5.13 -7.96 -23.39
CA VAL A 222 -3.77 -7.41 -23.37
C VAL A 222 -3.37 -7.13 -21.91
N PRO A 223 -2.20 -7.61 -21.43
CA PRO A 223 -1.71 -7.28 -20.10
C PRO A 223 -1.59 -5.76 -19.88
N GLU A 224 -2.13 -5.27 -18.76
CA GLU A 224 -2.07 -3.86 -18.37
C GLU A 224 -1.63 -3.76 -16.91
N ALA A 225 -0.81 -2.75 -16.60
CA ALA A 225 -0.41 -2.50 -15.22
C ALA A 225 -1.60 -2.01 -14.40
N MET A 226 -1.92 -2.71 -13.30
CA MET A 226 -3.13 -2.44 -12.52
C MET A 226 -2.88 -2.56 -11.02
N TRP A 227 -3.62 -1.75 -10.25
CA TRP A 227 -3.60 -1.81 -8.80
C TRP A 227 -4.39 -3.01 -8.28
N TYR A 228 -3.80 -3.72 -7.31
CA TYR A 228 -4.38 -4.87 -6.64
C TYR A 228 -4.29 -4.72 -5.11
N LEU A 229 -5.28 -5.25 -4.39
CA LEU A 229 -5.30 -5.24 -2.93
C LEU A 229 -4.95 -6.63 -2.39
N GLN A 230 -3.81 -6.73 -1.74
CA GLN A 230 -3.28 -7.96 -1.15
C GLN A 230 -3.48 -7.93 0.38
N PRO A 231 -4.45 -8.68 0.93
CA PRO A 231 -4.60 -8.85 2.37
C PRO A 231 -3.62 -9.90 2.91
N ILE A 232 -2.91 -9.57 3.98
CA ILE A 232 -2.06 -10.50 4.73
C ILE A 232 -2.55 -10.54 6.18
N ASN A 233 -2.67 -11.74 6.73
CA ASN A 233 -3.10 -11.95 8.10
C ASN A 233 -1.96 -12.59 8.92
N PHE A 234 -1.54 -11.91 9.99
CA PHE A 234 -0.62 -12.47 10.98
C PHE A 234 -1.43 -12.98 12.17
N VAL A 235 -1.48 -14.30 12.31
CA VAL A 235 -2.12 -15.00 13.42
C VAL A 235 -1.13 -15.96 14.07
N LEU A 236 -1.16 -16.05 15.39
CA LEU A 236 -0.38 -17.02 16.16
C LEU A 236 -1.17 -18.33 16.24
N GLN A 237 -0.48 -19.44 16.01
CA GLN A 237 -1.04 -20.77 16.27
C GLN A 237 -0.99 -21.00 17.79
N GLN A 238 -2.15 -21.29 18.37
CA GLN A 238 -2.31 -21.68 19.77
C GLN A 238 -1.85 -23.12 19.98
#